data_AF-A0A355U0I3-F1
#
_entry.id   AF-A0A355U0I3-F1
#
_cell.length_a   1.000
_cell.length_b   1.000
_cell.length_c   1.000
_cell.angle_alpha   90.00
_cell.angle_beta   90.00
_cell.angle_gamma   90.00
#
_symmetry.space_group_name_H-M   'P 1'
#
loop_
_entity.id
_entity.type
_entity.pdbx_description
1 polymer ?
#
loop_
_entity_poly.entity_id
_entity_poly.type
_entity_poly.pdbx_seq_one_letter_code
_entity_poly.pdbx_strand_id
1 'polypeptide(L)' 'MEKTIVTIRVDEDLKEDAQRLFNEIGMSMSTAVNIFLKQCVKEGKIPFELAGKPKTSNAGRKIKPLHS' A
#
# COMPACT_ATOMS: atom_id res chain seq x y z
N MET A 1 9.10 -13.98 -17.39
CA MET A 1 8.55 -13.56 -16.07
C MET A 1 7.19 -14.17 -15.92
N GLU A 2 6.96 -14.93 -14.86
CA GLU A 2 5.65 -15.51 -14.59
C GLU A 2 4.75 -14.44 -13.95
N LYS A 3 3.50 -14.38 -14.42
CA LYS A 3 2.46 -13.52 -13.83
C LYS A 3 1.58 -14.40 -12.96
N THR A 4 1.28 -13.93 -11.76
CA THR A 4 0.36 -14.61 -10.84
C THR A 4 -0.88 -13.76 -10.65
N ILE A 5 -2.02 -14.41 -10.42
CA ILE A 5 -3.29 -13.73 -10.16
C ILE A 5 -3.32 -13.30 -8.68
N VAL A 6 -3.75 -12.07 -8.44
CA VAL A 6 -4.01 -11.54 -7.11
C VAL A 6 -5.50 -11.30 -6.97
N THR A 7 -6.14 -11.91 -5.98
CA THR A 7 -7.56 -11.70 -5.66
C THR A 7 -7.67 -10.79 -4.43
N ILE A 8 -8.35 -9.66 -4.59
CA ILE A 8 -8.52 -8.65 -3.54
C ILE A 8 -10.01 -8.42 -3.35
N ARG A 9 -10.47 -8.38 -2.09
CA ARG A 9 -11.83 -7.95 -1.73
C ARG A 9 -11.83 -6.45 -1.53
N VAL A 10 -12.76 -5.77 -2.19
CA VAL A 10 -12.97 -4.32 -2.12
C VAL A 10 -14.47 -4.06 -2.09
N ASP A 11 -14.87 -2.95 -1.47
CA ASP A 11 -16.25 -2.49 -1.52
C ASP A 11 -16.66 -2.16 -2.96
N GLU A 12 -17.93 -2.38 -3.28
CA GLU A 12 -18.45 -2.20 -4.64
C GLU A 12 -18.37 -0.74 -5.09
N ASP A 13 -18.79 0.19 -4.24
CA ASP A 13 -18.72 1.63 -4.51
C ASP A 13 -17.27 2.07 -4.77
N LEU A 14 -16.33 1.62 -3.94
CA LEU A 14 -14.90 1.92 -4.09
C LEU A 14 -14.34 1.40 -5.42
N LYS A 15 -14.76 0.20 -5.83
CA LYS A 15 -14.36 -0.39 -7.11
C LYS A 15 -14.87 0.44 -8.28
N GLU A 16 -16.14 0.86 -8.24
CA GLU A 16 -16.73 1.70 -9.30
C GLU A 16 -16.02 3.04 -9.41
N ASP A 17 -15.81 3.73 -8.29
CA ASP A 17 -15.14 5.03 -8.26
C ASP A 17 -13.71 4.94 -8.80
N ALA A 18 -12.95 3.94 -8.34
CA ALA A 18 -11.59 3.71 -8.83
C ALA A 18 -11.57 3.36 -10.33
N GLN A 19 -12.53 2.57 -10.81
CA GLN A 19 -12.62 2.22 -12.23
C GLN A 19 -12.92 3.45 -13.10
N ARG A 20 -13.84 4.33 -12.67
CA ARG A 20 -14.14 5.59 -13.37
C ARG A 20 -12.91 6.49 -13.42
N LEU A 21 -12.26 6.71 -12.28
CA LEU A 21 -11.04 7.51 -12.17
C LEU A 21 -9.93 7.01 -13.11
N PHE A 22 -9.62 5.71 -13.08
CA PHE A 22 -8.54 5.19 -13.91
C PHE A 22 -8.89 5.23 -15.40
N ASN A 23 -10.15 5.01 -15.77
CA ASN A 23 -10.60 5.14 -17.15
C ASN A 23 -10.44 6.58 -17.67
N GLU A 24 -10.76 7.59 -16.86
CA GLU A 24 -10.57 9.00 -17.21
C GLU A 24 -9.09 9.35 -17.46
N ILE A 25 -8.19 8.69 -16.72
CA ILE A 25 -6.72 8.85 -16.87
C ILE A 25 -6.16 7.97 -18.01
N GLY A 26 -6.99 7.13 -18.65
CA GLY A 26 -6.56 6.22 -19.71
C GLY A 26 -5.80 4.99 -19.21
N MET A 27 -6.10 4.53 -17.99
CA MET A 27 -5.43 3.44 -17.30
C MET A 27 -6.42 2.34 -16.86
N SER A 28 -6.00 1.07 -16.93
CA SER A 28 -6.78 -0.03 -16.35
C SER A 28 -6.52 -0.21 -14.86
N MET A 29 -7.51 -0.74 -14.13
CA MET A 29 -7.37 -1.11 -12.71
C MET A 29 -6.12 -1.98 -12.47
N SER A 30 -5.89 -2.98 -13.31
CA SER A 30 -4.71 -3.86 -13.21
C SER A 30 -3.41 -3.10 -13.40
N THR A 31 -3.36 -2.12 -14.31
CA THR A 31 -2.17 -1.27 -14.48
C THR A 31 -1.92 -0.42 -13.25
N ALA A 32 -2.97 0.19 -12.69
CA ALA A 32 -2.87 1.00 -11.48
C ALA A 32 -2.34 0.19 -10.28
N VAL A 33 -2.90 -1.00 -10.04
CA VAL A 33 -2.45 -1.91 -8.97
C VAL A 33 -0.99 -2.33 -9.18
N ASN A 34 -0.59 -2.64 -10.42
CA ASN A 34 0.80 -2.98 -10.71
C ASN A 34 1.77 -1.81 -10.46
N ILE A 35 1.37 -0.58 -10.79
CA ILE A 35 2.17 0.62 -10.51
C ILE A 35 2.31 0.81 -8.99
N PHE A 36 1.21 0.69 -8.25
CA PHE A 36 1.20 0.78 -6.80
C PHE A 36 2.19 -0.23 -6.17
N LEU A 37 2.10 -1.51 -6.54
CA LEU A 37 2.99 -2.55 -6.02
C LEU A 37 4.46 -2.29 -6.38
N LYS A 38 4.74 -1.87 -7.62
CA LYS A 38 6.10 -1.51 -8.04
C LYS A 38 6.64 -0.35 -7.22
N GLN A 39 5.83 0.67 -6.93
CA GLN A 39 6.25 1.81 -6.14
C GLN A 39 6.53 1.40 -4.68
N CYS A 40 5.68 0.55 -4.09
CA CYS A 40 5.93 -0.01 -2.76
C CYS A 40 7.29 -0.71 -2.67
N VAL A 41 7.59 -1.57 -3.64
CA VAL A 41 8.85 -2.33 -3.69
C VAL A 41 10.04 -1.39 -3.91
N LYS A 42 9.89 -0.40 -4.79
CA LYS A 42 10.94 0.57 -5.12
C LYS A 42 11.32 1.43 -3.92
N GLU A 43 10.35 1.88 -3.13
CA GLU A 43 10.60 2.79 -2.01
C GLU A 43 10.73 2.08 -0.65
N GLY A 44 10.37 0.80 -0.55
CA GLY A 44 10.34 0.07 0.71
C GLY A 44 9.30 0.59 1.71
N LYS A 45 8.29 1.32 1.23
CA LYS A 45 7.22 1.92 2.04
C LYS A 45 5.92 2.00 1.23
N ILE A 46 4.81 2.27 1.92
CA ILE A 46 3.55 2.59 1.27
C ILE A 46 3.69 3.95 0.56
N PRO A 47 3.39 4.06 -0.76
CA PRO A 47 3.66 5.23 -1.59
C PRO A 47 2.55 6.30 -1.48
N PHE A 48 2.07 6.52 -0.26
CA PHE A 48 1.17 7.61 0.08
C PHE A 48 1.37 7.98 1.55
N GLU A 49 1.13 9.23 1.90
CA GLU A 49 1.18 9.68 3.28
C GLU A 49 0.01 9.07 4.05
N LEU A 50 0.33 8.33 5.11
CA LEU A 50 -0.67 7.81 6.03
C LEU A 50 -1.13 8.96 6.93
N ALA A 51 -2.15 9.70 6.49
CA ALA A 51 -2.85 10.69 7.31
C ALA A 51 -3.76 9.99 8.33
N GLY A 52 -3.16 9.30 9.28
CA GLY A 52 -3.80 8.80 10.49
C GLY A 52 -3.10 9.44 11.68
N LYS A 53 -3.85 9.94 12.67
CA LYS A 53 -3.29 10.44 13.92
C LYS A 53 -2.15 9.52 14.37
N PRO A 54 -0.97 10.05 14.74
CA PRO A 54 0.16 9.22 15.10
C PRO A 54 -0.26 8.30 16.24
N LYS A 55 -0.40 7.00 15.96
CA LYS A 55 -0.18 6.02 17.01
C LYS A 55 1.32 6.05 17.21
N THR A 56 1.74 6.74 18.25
CA THR A 56 3.07 6.61 18.83
C THR A 56 3.29 5.12 19.07
N SER A 57 3.90 4.41 18.11
CA SER A 57 4.55 3.16 18.45
C SER A 57 5.74 3.58 19.27
N ASN A 58 5.67 3.32 20.57
CA ASN A 58 6.77 3.52 21.51
C ASN A 58 8.03 2.88 20.93
N ALA A 59 8.86 3.66 20.25
CA ALA A 59 10.25 3.36 19.95
C ALA A 59 11.12 3.50 21.21
N GLY A 60 10.57 3.09 22.37
CA GLY A 60 11.31 2.85 23.58
C GLY A 60 12.04 1.52 23.45
N ARG A 61 13.16 1.52 22.71
CA ARG A 61 14.16 0.47 22.82
C ARG A 61 14.64 0.43 24.28
N LYS A 62 14.01 -0.38 25.14
CA LYS A 62 14.68 -0.87 26.35
C LYS A 62 15.62 -2.01 25.95
N ILE A 63 16.74 -1.65 25.32
CA ILE A 63 17.94 -2.46 25.42
C ILE A 63 18.62 -2.07 26.73
N LYS A 64 18.39 -2.86 27.79
CA LYS A 64 19.29 -2.88 28.94
C LYS A 64 20.06 -4.19 28.88
N PRO A 65 21.32 -4.20 28.43
CA PRO A 65 22.16 -5.36 28.60
C PRO A 65 22.79 -5.36 30.00
N LEU A 66 22.79 -6.55 30.60
CA LEU A 66 23.87 -7.17 31.37
C LEU A 66 24.45 -6.43 32.60
N HIS A 67 24.01 -6.87 33.78
CA HIS A 67 24.94 -7.47 34.75
C HIS A 67 24.22 -8.55 35.55
N SER A 68 24.94 -9.65 35.79
CA SER A 68 24.55 -10.80 36.61
C SER A 68 24.36 -10.43 38.08
#